data_AF-A0A2V1CER4-F1
#
_entry.id   AF-A0A2V1CER4-F1
#
_cell.length_a   1.000
_cell.length_b   1.000
_cell.length_c   1.000
_cell.angle_alpha   90.00
_cell.angle_beta   90.00
_cell.angle_gamma   90.00
#
_symmetry.space_group_name_H-M   'P 1'
#
loop_
_entity.id
_entity.type
_entity.pdbx_description
1 polymer ?
#
loop_
_entity_poly.entity_id
_entity_poly.type
_entity_poly.pdbx_seq_one_letter_code
_entity_poly.pdbx_strand_id
1 'polypeptide(L)'
;MNFYDSAFLLLVTGCGLLSWRQYYTGEKSPEEKSLNQSMITPRAKAEASQFTRLFLTVYCLVMGSDWLQGPYVYSLYKDQFELPERTVAALFTTGFLSGGISGYFVGQFADRYGRKTACLVFCITYSIACFSTLIPSVPALFFGRVFGGLSTSLMYSAFESWMVTEYHKRQMDKAGSSLSGMYGIMTTLNSIVAILSGVFSEWLVNFTHTKRAPFMASAALLVVAFWIILVCWTENYGDSHSSSESSTPPKDALKTFFTDKRILTLCLASCFFEGSMYLFVFFWTPALKAAQSLAKSPELPLGMIFACFMGSVMAGSLAFNLLVSKYQLISHARLLTIIFATASSSLLITVVVKDEAWTFWSFCVFEACVGMYWPSVGYLKGRFIEDGIRARIYGMLRIPLNVFVVVALSLVKEGPEYRNLVFMTCSGLLVSTSGIFHHYVSD
;
A
#
# COMPACT_ATOMS: atom_id res chain seq x y z
N MET A 1 -19.14 9.89 -22.28
CA MET A 1 -18.08 9.73 -21.26
C MET A 1 -18.71 10.06 -19.93
N ASN A 2 -18.69 9.12 -19.00
CA ASN A 2 -19.21 9.37 -17.66
C ASN A 2 -18.30 10.36 -16.92
N PHE A 3 -18.80 10.98 -15.86
CA PHE A 3 -18.03 11.91 -15.01
C PHE A 3 -16.69 11.29 -14.57
N TYR A 4 -16.73 10.04 -14.13
CA TYR A 4 -15.54 9.28 -13.69
C TYR A 4 -14.54 8.99 -14.82
N ASP A 5 -14.99 8.72 -16.04
CA ASP A 5 -14.08 8.50 -17.19
C ASP A 5 -13.31 9.78 -17.52
N SER A 6 -13.99 10.93 -17.41
CA SER A 6 -13.38 12.24 -17.66
C SER A 6 -12.36 12.59 -16.57
N ALA A 7 -12.70 12.34 -15.30
CA ALA A 7 -11.78 12.50 -14.18
C ALA A 7 -10.57 11.57 -14.31
N PHE A 8 -10.79 10.32 -14.71
CA PHE A 8 -9.74 9.34 -14.95
C PHE A 8 -8.76 9.80 -16.03
N LEU A 9 -9.26 10.23 -17.19
CA LEU A 9 -8.42 10.74 -18.28
C LEU A 9 -7.61 11.96 -17.84
N LEU A 10 -8.22 12.89 -17.09
CA LEU A 10 -7.51 14.05 -16.55
C LEU A 10 -6.38 13.65 -15.61
N LEU A 11 -6.64 12.73 -14.68
CA LEU A 11 -5.62 12.27 -13.71
C LEU A 11 -4.50 11.49 -14.39
N VAL A 12 -4.81 10.57 -15.29
CA VAL A 12 -3.81 9.76 -16.00
C VAL A 12 -2.97 10.62 -16.93
N THR A 13 -3.58 11.56 -17.66
CA THR A 13 -2.81 12.51 -18.49
C THR A 13 -1.93 13.42 -17.64
N GLY A 14 -2.42 13.91 -16.50
CA GLY A 14 -1.62 14.66 -15.52
C GLY A 14 -0.42 13.86 -15.00
N CYS A 15 -0.63 12.62 -14.56
CA CYS A 15 0.44 11.72 -14.12
C CYS A 15 1.44 11.43 -15.25
N GLY A 16 0.96 11.19 -16.47
CA GLY A 16 1.78 10.97 -17.66
C GLY A 16 2.68 12.17 -17.97
N LEU A 17 2.13 13.38 -17.95
CA LEU A 17 2.89 14.63 -18.18
C LEU A 17 3.93 14.89 -17.08
N LEU A 18 3.57 14.66 -15.81
CA LEU A 18 4.49 14.80 -14.69
C LEU A 18 5.63 13.78 -14.76
N SER A 19 5.31 12.53 -15.09
CA SER A 19 6.29 11.45 -15.23
C SER A 19 7.22 11.71 -16.41
N TRP A 20 6.67 12.13 -17.55
CA TRP A 20 7.43 12.54 -18.73
C TRP A 20 8.38 13.69 -18.40
N ARG A 21 7.90 14.70 -17.69
CA ARG A 21 8.72 15.84 -17.27
C ARG A 21 9.83 15.41 -16.33
N GLN A 22 9.56 14.53 -15.36
CA GLN A 22 10.59 14.00 -14.46
C GLN A 22 11.63 13.19 -15.21
N TYR A 23 11.22 12.35 -16.16
CA TYR A 23 12.13 11.56 -16.99
C TYR A 23 13.05 12.45 -17.84
N TYR A 24 12.49 13.47 -18.51
CA TYR A 24 13.25 14.38 -19.36
C TYR A 24 14.15 15.35 -18.61
N THR A 25 13.74 15.74 -17.39
CA THR A 25 14.47 16.72 -16.59
C THR A 25 15.31 16.12 -15.47
N GLY A 26 15.28 14.79 -15.31
CA GLY A 26 16.19 14.06 -14.44
C GLY A 26 17.55 13.98 -15.13
N GLU A 27 18.54 14.70 -14.61
CA GLU A 27 19.93 14.36 -14.92
C GLU A 27 20.16 12.91 -14.52
N LYS A 28 20.80 12.14 -15.41
CA LYS A 28 21.25 10.77 -15.12
C LYS A 28 21.97 10.75 -13.77
N SER A 29 21.52 9.86 -12.87
CA SER A 29 22.13 9.69 -11.55
C SER A 29 23.66 9.57 -11.67
N PRO A 30 24.46 10.16 -10.77
CA PRO A 30 25.92 10.00 -10.75
C PRO A 30 26.37 8.52 -10.75
N GLU A 31 25.54 7.61 -10.23
CA GLU A 31 25.76 6.15 -10.30
C GLU A 31 25.75 5.60 -11.73
N GLU A 32 24.90 6.12 -12.63
CA GLU A 32 24.93 5.75 -14.06
C GLU A 32 26.20 6.26 -14.74
N LYS A 33 26.82 7.35 -14.25
CA LYS A 33 28.08 7.88 -14.78
C LYS A 33 29.29 7.08 -14.29
N SER A 34 29.31 6.63 -13.03
CA SER A 34 30.42 5.83 -12.48
C SER A 34 30.43 4.38 -12.98
N LEU A 35 29.26 3.80 -13.25
CA LEU A 35 29.12 2.43 -13.79
C LEU A 35 29.51 2.29 -15.27
N ASN A 36 29.52 3.39 -16.03
CA ASN A 36 30.01 3.39 -17.41
C ASN A 36 31.54 3.27 -17.51
N GLN A 37 32.25 3.24 -16.38
CA GLN A 37 33.71 3.16 -16.32
C GLN A 37 34.23 1.74 -16.03
N SER A 38 33.39 0.81 -15.58
CA SER A 38 33.73 -0.60 -15.46
C SER A 38 33.45 -1.33 -16.79
N MET A 39 34.39 -2.15 -17.26
CA MET A 39 34.16 -3.03 -18.42
C MET A 39 33.13 -4.11 -18.03
N ILE A 40 31.85 -3.77 -18.08
CA ILE A 40 30.75 -4.72 -17.87
C ILE A 40 30.70 -5.65 -19.09
N THR A 41 30.88 -6.95 -18.86
CA THR A 41 30.76 -7.92 -19.95
C THR A 41 29.31 -7.96 -20.47
N PRO A 42 29.08 -8.05 -21.79
CA PRO A 42 27.73 -8.13 -22.37
C PRO A 42 26.89 -9.26 -21.76
N ARG A 43 27.55 -10.35 -21.37
CA ARG A 43 26.92 -11.50 -20.70
C ARG A 43 26.37 -11.16 -19.32
N ALA A 44 27.14 -10.47 -18.47
CA ALA A 44 26.69 -10.07 -17.14
C ALA A 44 25.48 -9.12 -17.22
N LYS A 45 25.49 -8.20 -18.19
CA LYS A 45 24.36 -7.30 -18.47
C LYS A 45 23.10 -8.06 -18.94
N ALA A 46 23.26 -9.08 -19.78
CA ALA A 46 22.16 -9.92 -20.24
C ALA A 46 21.54 -10.74 -19.09
N GLU A 47 22.37 -11.37 -18.25
CA GLU A 47 21.94 -12.12 -17.07
C GLU A 47 21.20 -11.22 -16.06
N ALA A 48 21.70 -10.01 -15.82
CA ALA A 48 21.04 -9.00 -14.98
C ALA A 48 19.68 -8.55 -15.53
N SER A 49 19.60 -8.29 -16.84
CA SER A 49 18.34 -7.92 -17.49
C SER A 49 17.33 -9.06 -17.47
N GLN A 50 17.76 -10.31 -17.65
CA GLN A 50 16.89 -11.48 -17.60
C GLN A 50 16.30 -11.68 -16.21
N PHE A 51 17.15 -11.60 -15.17
CA PHE A 51 16.72 -11.65 -13.77
C PHE A 51 15.70 -10.55 -13.47
N THR A 52 16.01 -9.31 -13.84
CA THR A 52 15.14 -8.15 -13.62
C THR A 52 13.77 -8.36 -14.26
N ARG A 53 13.73 -8.76 -15.53
CA ARG A 53 12.46 -9.01 -16.24
C ARG A 53 11.66 -10.13 -15.59
N LEU A 54 12.31 -11.22 -15.21
CA LEU A 54 11.65 -12.36 -14.57
C LEU A 54 11.03 -11.95 -13.22
N PHE A 55 11.81 -11.29 -12.36
CA PHE A 55 11.34 -10.84 -11.06
C PHE A 55 10.19 -9.83 -11.20
N LEU A 56 10.35 -8.81 -12.05
CA LEU A 56 9.32 -7.79 -12.26
C LEU A 56 8.04 -8.36 -12.86
N THR A 57 8.14 -9.38 -13.71
CA THR A 57 6.95 -10.09 -14.24
C THR A 57 6.16 -10.74 -13.10
N VAL A 58 6.83 -11.48 -12.22
CA VAL A 58 6.20 -12.10 -11.05
C VAL A 58 5.63 -11.03 -10.12
N TYR A 59 6.39 -9.97 -9.84
CA TYR A 59 5.97 -8.85 -9.00
C TYR A 59 4.68 -8.19 -9.53
N CYS A 60 4.60 -7.94 -10.84
CA CYS A 60 3.40 -7.35 -11.45
C CYS A 60 2.18 -8.27 -11.36
N LEU A 61 2.35 -9.58 -11.54
CA LEU A 61 1.26 -10.56 -11.39
C LEU A 61 0.74 -10.60 -9.96
N VAL A 62 1.66 -10.63 -8.99
CA VAL A 62 1.35 -10.68 -7.55
C VAL A 62 0.66 -9.40 -7.10
N MET A 63 1.23 -8.23 -7.39
CA MET A 63 0.59 -6.95 -7.07
C MET A 63 -0.74 -6.76 -7.81
N GLY A 64 -0.79 -7.19 -9.08
CA GLY A 64 -2.02 -7.16 -9.87
C GLY A 64 -3.15 -7.95 -9.22
N SER A 65 -2.86 -9.13 -8.66
CA SER A 65 -3.84 -9.96 -7.96
C SER A 65 -4.41 -9.33 -6.69
N ASP A 66 -3.66 -8.48 -6.00
CA ASP A 66 -4.13 -7.76 -4.82
C ASP A 66 -5.00 -6.56 -5.24
N TRP A 67 -4.49 -5.76 -6.18
CA TRP A 67 -5.16 -4.55 -6.65
C TRP A 67 -6.48 -4.83 -7.39
N LEU A 68 -6.63 -5.98 -8.04
CA LEU A 68 -7.89 -6.36 -8.71
C LEU A 68 -9.06 -6.51 -7.73
N GLN A 69 -8.80 -6.96 -6.51
CA GLN A 69 -9.85 -7.18 -5.51
C GLN A 69 -10.27 -5.88 -4.82
N GLY A 70 -9.31 -4.97 -4.62
CA GLY A 70 -9.44 -3.72 -3.86
C GLY A 70 -10.77 -2.97 -4.04
N PRO A 71 -11.20 -2.65 -5.28
CA PRO A 71 -12.42 -1.88 -5.51
C PRO A 71 -13.70 -2.57 -5.05
N TYR A 72 -13.74 -3.90 -5.11
CA TYR A 72 -14.97 -4.67 -4.96
C TYR A 72 -15.12 -5.35 -3.61
N VAL A 73 -14.09 -5.37 -2.75
CA VAL A 73 -14.14 -6.08 -1.47
C VAL A 73 -15.36 -5.73 -0.62
N TYR A 74 -15.59 -4.44 -0.37
CA TYR A 74 -16.73 -4.00 0.43
C TYR A 74 -18.05 -4.36 -0.26
N SER A 75 -18.15 -4.04 -1.55
CA SER A 75 -19.38 -4.25 -2.34
C SER A 75 -19.76 -5.72 -2.49
N LEU A 76 -18.78 -6.63 -2.56
CA LEU A 76 -19.00 -8.07 -2.62
C LEU A 76 -19.67 -8.56 -1.33
N TYR A 77 -19.17 -8.13 -0.17
CA TYR A 77 -19.70 -8.55 1.12
C TYR A 77 -21.02 -7.88 1.49
N LYS A 78 -21.14 -6.57 1.24
CA LYS A 78 -22.35 -5.82 1.59
C LYS A 78 -23.49 -6.01 0.60
N ASP A 79 -23.20 -5.95 -0.71
CA ASP A 79 -24.24 -5.92 -1.73
C ASP A 79 -24.55 -7.31 -2.29
N GLN A 80 -23.52 -8.12 -2.58
CA GLN A 80 -23.72 -9.42 -3.24
C GLN A 80 -24.02 -10.55 -2.26
N PHE A 81 -23.41 -10.53 -1.07
CA PHE A 81 -23.74 -11.46 0.02
C PHE A 81 -24.74 -10.89 1.03
N GLU A 82 -25.18 -9.65 0.84
CA GLU A 82 -26.19 -8.98 1.68
C GLU A 82 -25.86 -9.00 3.18
N LEU A 83 -24.57 -9.01 3.53
CA LEU A 83 -24.16 -9.08 4.93
C LEU A 83 -24.44 -7.76 5.67
N PRO A 84 -24.72 -7.80 6.98
CA PRO A 84 -24.76 -6.61 7.83
C PRO A 84 -23.42 -5.88 7.81
N GLU A 85 -23.43 -4.55 7.84
CA GLU A 85 -22.19 -3.76 7.76
C GLU A 85 -21.23 -4.06 8.91
N ARG A 86 -21.76 -4.41 10.09
CA ARG A 86 -20.99 -4.90 11.24
C ARG A 86 -20.19 -6.16 10.93
N THR A 87 -20.78 -7.10 10.19
CA THR A 87 -20.11 -8.33 9.78
C THR A 87 -19.05 -8.04 8.72
N VAL A 88 -19.32 -7.12 7.79
CA VAL A 88 -18.32 -6.67 6.81
C VAL A 88 -17.14 -6.00 7.53
N ALA A 89 -17.39 -5.12 8.49
CA ALA A 89 -16.35 -4.50 9.31
C ALA A 89 -15.52 -5.56 10.05
N ALA A 90 -16.16 -6.54 10.67
CA ALA A 90 -15.47 -7.64 11.34
C ALA A 90 -14.58 -8.44 10.37
N LEU A 91 -15.03 -8.72 9.14
CA LEU A 91 -14.23 -9.40 8.11
C LEU A 91 -12.99 -8.58 7.71
N PHE A 92 -13.11 -7.26 7.54
CA PHE A 92 -11.96 -6.38 7.31
C PHE A 92 -11.01 -6.39 8.50
N THR A 93 -11.51 -6.25 9.73
CA THR A 93 -10.73 -6.32 10.96
C THR A 93 -9.96 -7.63 11.08
N THR A 94 -10.58 -8.77 10.76
CA THR A 94 -9.91 -10.07 10.77
C THR A 94 -8.74 -10.13 9.78
N GLY A 95 -8.92 -9.60 8.57
CA GLY A 95 -7.85 -9.52 7.58
C GLY A 95 -6.68 -8.66 8.06
N PHE A 96 -6.97 -7.45 8.56
CA PHE A 96 -5.95 -6.55 9.11
C PHE A 96 -5.22 -7.13 10.31
N LEU A 97 -5.94 -7.72 11.26
CA LEU A 97 -5.36 -8.31 12.46
C LEU A 97 -4.50 -9.53 12.13
N SER A 98 -4.98 -10.39 11.22
CA SER A 98 -4.21 -11.55 10.76
C SER A 98 -2.93 -11.14 10.02
N GLY A 99 -3.00 -10.10 9.18
CA GLY A 99 -1.81 -9.51 8.56
C GLY A 99 -0.84 -8.94 9.59
N GLY A 100 -1.33 -8.14 10.53
CA GLY A 100 -0.52 -7.58 11.62
C GLY A 100 0.22 -8.65 12.44
N ILE A 101 -0.48 -9.70 12.84
CA ILE A 101 0.10 -10.81 13.63
C ILE A 101 1.07 -11.63 12.79
N SER A 102 0.67 -12.04 11.58
CA SER A 102 1.51 -12.86 10.70
C SER A 102 2.80 -12.16 10.29
N GLY A 103 2.79 -10.84 10.12
CA GLY A 103 3.96 -10.04 9.76
C GLY A 103 5.16 -10.22 10.70
N TYR A 104 4.93 -10.50 11.99
CA TYR A 104 6.01 -10.79 12.96
C TYR A 104 6.69 -12.15 12.72
N PHE A 105 5.95 -13.13 12.21
CA PHE A 105 6.44 -14.50 12.02
C PHE A 105 6.94 -14.76 10.60
N VAL A 106 6.40 -14.05 9.62
CA VAL A 106 6.68 -14.27 8.18
C VAL A 106 8.17 -14.14 7.85
N GLY A 107 8.87 -13.17 8.42
CA GLY A 107 10.33 -13.01 8.18
C GLY A 107 11.13 -14.23 8.64
N GLN A 108 10.90 -14.67 9.89
CA GLN A 108 11.56 -15.86 10.44
C GLN A 108 11.19 -17.14 9.66
N PHE A 109 9.94 -17.24 9.21
CA PHE A 109 9.48 -18.36 8.40
C PHE A 109 10.20 -18.39 7.04
N ALA A 110 10.28 -17.25 6.35
CA ALA A 110 10.94 -17.14 5.05
C ALA A 110 12.45 -17.44 5.14
N ASP A 111 13.11 -17.02 6.22
CA ASP A 111 14.53 -17.30 6.42
C ASP A 111 14.80 -18.76 6.77
N ARG A 112 13.93 -19.41 7.57
CA ARG A 112 14.13 -20.80 8.03
C ARG A 112 13.73 -21.84 6.99
N TYR A 113 12.60 -21.63 6.29
CA TYR A 113 12.03 -22.62 5.37
C TYR A 113 12.29 -22.31 3.89
N GLY A 114 12.94 -21.18 3.60
CA GLY A 114 13.26 -20.75 2.24
C GLY A 114 12.32 -19.65 1.73
N ARG A 115 12.89 -18.63 1.08
CA ARG A 115 12.14 -17.45 0.64
C ARG A 115 11.33 -17.74 -0.63
N LYS A 116 11.77 -18.66 -1.50
CA LYS A 116 10.95 -19.13 -2.64
C LYS A 116 9.73 -19.87 -2.12
N THR A 117 9.92 -20.78 -1.15
CA THR A 117 8.83 -21.50 -0.50
C THR A 117 7.81 -20.53 0.13
N ALA A 118 8.26 -19.47 0.80
CA ALA A 118 7.37 -18.43 1.32
C ALA A 118 6.54 -17.72 0.22
N CYS A 119 7.15 -17.44 -0.95
CA CYS A 119 6.43 -16.87 -2.09
C CYS A 119 5.41 -17.84 -2.71
N LEU A 120 5.69 -19.16 -2.70
CA LEU A 120 4.72 -20.18 -3.14
C LEU A 120 3.56 -20.32 -2.14
N VAL A 121 3.85 -20.30 -0.84
CA VAL A 121 2.83 -20.29 0.22
C VAL A 121 1.94 -19.06 0.09
N PHE A 122 2.49 -17.89 -0.26
CA PHE A 122 1.71 -16.71 -0.59
C PHE A 122 0.68 -17.01 -1.69
N CYS A 123 1.11 -17.55 -2.84
CA CYS A 123 0.19 -17.80 -3.95
C CYS A 123 -0.93 -18.78 -3.56
N ILE A 124 -0.61 -19.83 -2.79
CA ILE A 124 -1.60 -20.81 -2.33
C ILE A 124 -2.59 -20.16 -1.36
N THR A 125 -2.09 -19.51 -0.31
CA THR A 125 -2.92 -18.91 0.74
C THR A 125 -3.82 -17.80 0.17
N TYR A 126 -3.30 -16.99 -0.75
CA TYR A 126 -4.08 -15.91 -1.36
C TYR A 126 -5.11 -16.44 -2.37
N SER A 127 -4.80 -17.55 -3.06
CA SER A 127 -5.79 -18.26 -3.88
C SER A 127 -6.92 -18.83 -3.03
N ILE A 128 -6.61 -19.44 -1.87
CA ILE A 128 -7.62 -19.93 -0.91
C ILE A 128 -8.51 -18.77 -0.45
N ALA A 129 -7.92 -17.60 -0.15
CA ALA A 129 -8.69 -16.41 0.19
C ALA A 129 -9.64 -15.99 -0.94
N CYS A 130 -9.19 -16.01 -2.21
CA CYS A 130 -10.04 -15.74 -3.36
C CYS A 130 -11.17 -16.77 -3.50
N PHE A 131 -10.86 -18.07 -3.45
CA PHE A 131 -11.86 -19.15 -3.59
C PHE A 131 -12.87 -19.19 -2.44
N SER A 132 -12.50 -18.72 -1.24
CA SER A 132 -13.44 -18.61 -0.12
C SER A 132 -14.66 -17.75 -0.47
N THR A 133 -14.48 -16.77 -1.38
CA THR A 133 -15.57 -15.89 -1.86
C THR A 133 -16.54 -16.59 -2.80
N LEU A 134 -16.33 -17.86 -3.15
CA LEU A 134 -17.32 -18.67 -3.85
C LEU A 134 -18.31 -19.32 -2.90
N ILE A 135 -17.94 -19.50 -1.63
CA ILE A 135 -18.75 -20.15 -0.62
C ILE A 135 -19.55 -19.08 0.12
N PRO A 136 -20.89 -19.06 0.01
CA PRO A 136 -21.74 -18.07 0.68
C PRO A 136 -21.95 -18.42 2.15
N SER A 137 -20.87 -18.66 2.90
CA SER A 137 -20.93 -18.94 4.34
C SER A 137 -20.00 -18.00 5.11
N VAL A 138 -20.56 -17.35 6.13
CA VAL A 138 -19.82 -16.37 6.95
C VAL A 138 -18.54 -16.97 7.55
N PRO A 139 -18.52 -18.19 8.10
CA PRO A 139 -17.28 -18.81 8.61
C PRO A 139 -16.21 -19.01 7.52
N ALA A 140 -16.60 -19.41 6.31
CA ALA A 140 -15.65 -19.57 5.20
C ALA A 140 -15.05 -18.22 4.79
N LEU A 141 -15.84 -17.14 4.79
CA LEU A 141 -15.34 -15.78 4.52
C LEU A 141 -14.34 -15.32 5.59
N PHE A 142 -14.59 -15.60 6.88
CA PHE A 142 -13.62 -15.30 7.95
C PHE A 142 -12.33 -16.10 7.77
N PHE A 143 -12.43 -17.37 7.43
CA PHE A 143 -11.27 -18.21 7.14
C PHE A 143 -10.47 -17.69 5.95
N GLY A 144 -11.16 -17.29 4.88
CA GLY A 144 -10.55 -16.62 3.74
C GLY A 144 -9.84 -15.32 4.11
N ARG A 145 -10.40 -14.53 5.03
CA ARG A 145 -9.78 -13.29 5.53
C ARG A 145 -8.52 -13.51 6.34
N VAL A 146 -8.47 -14.57 7.15
CA VAL A 146 -7.26 -14.96 7.88
C VAL A 146 -6.16 -15.30 6.87
N PHE A 147 -6.46 -16.11 5.85
CA PHE A 147 -5.47 -16.39 4.81
C PHE A 147 -5.08 -15.15 4.02
N GLY A 148 -6.05 -14.30 3.66
CA GLY A 148 -5.77 -13.04 2.97
C GLY A 148 -4.79 -12.16 3.74
N GLY A 149 -5.00 -12.00 5.05
CA GLY A 149 -4.09 -11.26 5.93
C GLY A 149 -2.68 -11.86 5.97
N LEU A 150 -2.58 -13.19 6.17
CA LEU A 150 -1.30 -13.91 6.12
C LEU A 150 -0.58 -13.69 4.78
N SER A 151 -1.31 -13.78 3.67
CA SER A 151 -0.76 -13.55 2.33
C SER A 151 -0.27 -12.12 2.15
N THR A 152 -1.01 -11.09 2.60
CA THR A 152 -0.54 -9.70 2.49
C THR A 152 0.81 -9.49 3.18
N SER A 153 1.03 -10.12 4.34
CA SER A 153 2.33 -10.07 5.04
C SER A 153 3.45 -10.74 4.24
N LEU A 154 3.17 -11.90 3.64
CA LEU A 154 4.12 -12.58 2.76
C LEU A 154 4.42 -11.78 1.48
N MET A 155 3.42 -11.12 0.91
CA MET A 155 3.52 -10.34 -0.32
C MET A 155 4.56 -9.22 -0.21
N TYR A 156 4.47 -8.42 0.87
CA TYR A 156 5.36 -7.28 1.06
C TYR A 156 6.74 -7.67 1.62
N SER A 157 6.85 -8.81 2.32
CA SER A 157 8.13 -9.21 2.95
C SER A 157 8.91 -10.24 2.14
N ALA A 158 8.29 -11.34 1.73
CA ALA A 158 9.00 -12.49 1.18
C ALA A 158 9.58 -12.22 -0.23
N PHE A 159 8.81 -11.54 -1.09
CA PHE A 159 9.23 -11.22 -2.47
C PHE A 159 10.42 -10.26 -2.50
N GLU A 160 10.37 -9.20 -1.67
CA GLU A 160 11.47 -8.25 -1.53
C GLU A 160 12.71 -8.95 -0.97
N SER A 161 12.53 -9.75 0.09
CA SER A 161 13.62 -10.51 0.70
C SER A 161 14.29 -11.46 -0.31
N TRP A 162 13.50 -12.20 -1.10
CA TRP A 162 14.05 -13.07 -2.14
C TRP A 162 14.85 -12.29 -3.19
N MET A 163 14.34 -11.12 -3.62
CA MET A 163 15.01 -10.25 -4.59
C MET A 163 16.36 -9.75 -4.10
N VAL A 164 16.42 -9.23 -2.87
CA VAL A 164 17.65 -8.68 -2.28
C VAL A 164 18.73 -9.77 -2.14
N THR A 165 18.37 -10.96 -1.65
CA THR A 165 19.34 -12.06 -1.52
C THR A 165 19.88 -12.51 -2.87
N GLU A 166 19.01 -12.68 -3.87
CA GLU A 166 19.43 -13.13 -5.19
C GLU A 166 20.25 -12.06 -5.92
N TYR A 167 19.94 -10.78 -5.71
CA TYR A 167 20.70 -9.64 -6.22
C TYR A 167 22.16 -9.67 -5.72
N HIS A 168 22.37 -9.86 -4.41
CA HIS A 168 23.70 -9.96 -3.83
C HIS A 168 24.43 -11.25 -4.21
N LYS A 169 23.72 -12.39 -4.23
CA LYS A 169 24.29 -13.69 -4.63
C LYS A 169 24.87 -13.66 -6.04
N ARG A 170 24.21 -12.94 -6.96
CA ARG A 170 24.67 -12.79 -8.35
C ARG A 170 25.64 -11.62 -8.56
N GLN A 171 26.00 -10.89 -7.50
CA GLN A 171 26.88 -9.72 -7.53
C GLN A 171 26.45 -8.68 -8.58
N MET A 172 25.14 -8.41 -8.65
CA MET A 172 24.52 -7.56 -9.68
C MET A 172 25.04 -6.12 -9.68
N ASP A 173 25.61 -5.66 -8.57
CA ASP A 173 26.31 -4.37 -8.47
C ASP A 173 27.44 -4.26 -9.51
N LYS A 174 28.11 -5.39 -9.82
CA LYS A 174 29.19 -5.46 -10.83
C LYS A 174 28.65 -5.50 -12.26
N ALA A 175 27.37 -5.78 -12.45
CA ALA A 175 26.69 -5.81 -13.75
C ALA A 175 26.05 -4.46 -14.14
N GLY A 176 26.19 -3.43 -13.28
CA GLY A 176 25.66 -2.09 -13.51
C GLY A 176 24.17 -1.93 -13.21
N SER A 177 23.57 -2.88 -12.48
CA SER A 177 22.24 -2.68 -11.89
C SER A 177 22.40 -2.07 -10.50
N SER A 178 21.56 -1.12 -10.13
CA SER A 178 21.50 -0.58 -8.75
C SER A 178 20.26 -1.08 -8.04
N LEU A 179 20.40 -1.45 -6.77
CA LEU A 179 19.29 -1.91 -5.94
C LEU A 179 18.24 -0.80 -5.74
N SER A 180 18.69 0.44 -5.54
CA SER A 180 17.84 1.64 -5.48
C SER A 180 17.03 1.83 -6.77
N GLY A 181 17.66 1.61 -7.93
CA GLY A 181 17.00 1.64 -9.23
C GLY A 181 15.92 0.56 -9.37
N MET A 182 16.19 -0.65 -8.90
CA MET A 182 15.19 -1.74 -8.87
C MET A 182 13.97 -1.36 -8.03
N TYR A 183 14.18 -0.85 -6.81
CA TYR A 183 13.07 -0.38 -5.95
C TYR A 183 12.26 0.75 -6.59
N GLY A 184 12.93 1.67 -7.30
CA GLY A 184 12.26 2.73 -8.08
C GLY A 184 11.38 2.17 -9.19
N ILE A 185 11.87 1.18 -9.94
CA ILE A 185 11.10 0.49 -10.99
C ILE A 185 9.91 -0.27 -10.39
N MET A 186 10.11 -1.00 -9.30
CA MET A 186 9.04 -1.73 -8.59
C MET A 186 7.92 -0.79 -8.15
N THR A 187 8.26 0.34 -7.53
CA THR A 187 7.29 1.33 -7.05
C THR A 187 6.48 1.94 -8.20
N THR A 188 7.15 2.25 -9.32
CA THR A 188 6.52 2.77 -10.53
C THR A 188 5.56 1.75 -11.14
N LEU A 189 6.02 0.49 -11.30
CA LEU A 189 5.21 -0.59 -11.83
C LEU A 189 4.02 -0.90 -10.93
N ASN A 190 4.19 -0.89 -9.61
CA ASN A 190 3.09 -1.10 -8.67
C ASN A 190 1.99 -0.05 -8.87
N SER A 191 2.36 1.22 -9.06
CA SER A 191 1.40 2.30 -9.32
C SER A 191 0.65 2.09 -10.64
N ILE A 192 1.36 1.73 -11.71
CA ILE A 192 0.76 1.44 -13.02
C ILE A 192 -0.18 0.24 -12.93
N VAL A 193 0.28 -0.85 -12.31
CA VAL A 193 -0.51 -2.07 -12.11
C VAL A 193 -1.76 -1.78 -11.29
N ALA A 194 -1.68 -0.97 -10.23
CA ALA A 194 -2.85 -0.60 -9.43
C ALA A 194 -3.92 0.14 -10.25
N ILE A 195 -3.51 1.09 -11.10
CA ILE A 195 -4.41 1.83 -12.01
C ILE A 195 -5.04 0.87 -13.03
N LEU A 196 -4.23 0.04 -13.68
CA LEU A 196 -4.71 -0.91 -14.69
C LEU A 196 -5.64 -1.97 -14.10
N SER A 197 -5.34 -2.46 -12.89
CA SER A 197 -6.20 -3.40 -12.16
C SER A 197 -7.55 -2.77 -11.84
N GLY A 198 -7.60 -1.50 -11.45
CA GLY A 198 -8.87 -0.78 -11.27
C GLY A 198 -9.73 -0.79 -12.54
N VAL A 199 -9.16 -0.39 -13.68
CA VAL A 199 -9.87 -0.37 -14.98
C VAL A 199 -10.28 -1.79 -15.42
N PHE A 200 -9.39 -2.78 -15.29
CA PHE A 200 -9.66 -4.15 -15.71
C PHE A 200 -10.73 -4.81 -14.83
N SER A 201 -10.71 -4.55 -13.52
CA SER A 201 -11.73 -5.05 -12.60
C SER A 201 -13.11 -4.48 -12.93
N GLU A 202 -13.19 -3.20 -13.31
CA GLU A 202 -14.44 -2.58 -13.78
C GLU A 202 -14.96 -3.24 -15.05
N TRP A 203 -14.11 -3.39 -16.06
CA TRP A 203 -14.46 -4.05 -17.30
C TRP A 203 -14.98 -5.47 -17.05
N LEU A 204 -14.31 -6.21 -16.16
CA LEU A 204 -14.66 -7.59 -15.85
C LEU A 204 -16.01 -7.70 -15.13
N VAL A 205 -16.31 -6.80 -14.19
CA VAL A 205 -17.61 -6.76 -13.51
C VAL A 205 -18.72 -6.35 -14.47
N ASN A 206 -18.47 -5.40 -15.37
CA ASN A 206 -19.43 -5.00 -16.40
C ASN A 206 -19.72 -6.12 -17.41
N PHE A 207 -18.72 -6.94 -17.75
CA PHE A 207 -18.90 -8.07 -18.66
C PHE A 207 -19.58 -9.27 -18.01
N THR A 208 -19.25 -9.58 -16.76
CA THR A 208 -19.75 -10.78 -16.06
C THR A 208 -20.97 -10.52 -15.18
N HIS A 209 -21.34 -9.25 -14.98
CA HIS A 209 -22.36 -8.78 -14.04
C HIS A 209 -22.18 -9.30 -12.61
N THR A 210 -20.95 -9.67 -12.22
CA THR A 210 -20.65 -10.33 -10.95
C THR A 210 -19.43 -9.72 -10.27
N LYS A 211 -19.58 -9.26 -9.03
CA LYS A 211 -18.50 -8.67 -8.21
C LYS A 211 -17.46 -9.72 -7.73
N ARG A 212 -17.71 -11.01 -7.94
CA ARG A 212 -16.74 -12.12 -7.71
C ARG A 212 -15.71 -12.26 -8.83
N ALA A 213 -15.98 -11.74 -10.03
CA ALA A 213 -15.11 -11.97 -11.16
C ALA A 213 -13.68 -11.43 -10.97
N PRO A 214 -13.46 -10.24 -10.35
CA PRO A 214 -12.11 -9.75 -10.04
C PRO A 214 -11.34 -10.67 -9.07
N PHE A 215 -12.03 -11.33 -8.12
CA PHE A 215 -11.43 -12.31 -7.22
C PHE A 215 -10.98 -13.55 -7.99
N MET A 216 -11.76 -13.99 -8.98
CA MET A 216 -11.37 -15.13 -9.81
C MET A 216 -10.25 -14.81 -10.78
N ALA A 217 -10.23 -13.61 -11.36
CA ALA A 217 -9.11 -13.12 -12.15
C ALA A 217 -7.83 -13.05 -11.30
N SER A 218 -7.94 -12.63 -10.03
CA SER A 218 -6.83 -12.61 -9.08
C SER A 218 -6.28 -14.01 -8.82
N ALA A 219 -7.15 -15.00 -8.58
CA ALA A 219 -6.75 -16.40 -8.45
C ALA A 219 -6.03 -16.92 -9.71
N ALA A 220 -6.49 -16.56 -10.90
CA ALA A 220 -5.83 -16.93 -12.15
C ALA A 220 -4.41 -16.33 -12.27
N LEU A 221 -4.23 -15.04 -11.94
CA LEU A 221 -2.91 -14.41 -11.91
C LEU A 221 -1.97 -15.09 -10.91
N LEU A 222 -2.48 -15.47 -9.74
CA LEU A 222 -1.71 -16.18 -8.71
C LEU A 222 -1.28 -17.57 -9.15
N VAL A 223 -2.13 -18.31 -9.86
CA VAL A 223 -1.76 -19.61 -10.44
C VAL A 223 -0.64 -19.44 -11.46
N VAL A 224 -0.73 -18.45 -12.34
CA VAL A 224 0.35 -18.14 -13.30
C VAL A 224 1.63 -17.76 -12.58
N ALA A 225 1.56 -16.88 -11.58
CA ALA A 225 2.71 -16.49 -10.76
C ALA A 225 3.33 -17.71 -10.04
N PHE A 226 2.50 -18.58 -9.47
CA PHE A 226 2.94 -19.82 -8.81
C PHE A 226 3.74 -20.70 -9.78
N TRP A 227 3.22 -20.92 -10.99
CA TRP A 227 3.93 -21.72 -12.00
C TRP A 227 5.28 -21.10 -12.41
N ILE A 228 5.32 -19.78 -12.62
CA ILE A 228 6.57 -19.08 -12.96
C ILE A 228 7.58 -19.16 -11.82
N ILE A 229 7.15 -18.93 -10.57
CA ILE A 229 8.03 -19.04 -9.40
C ILE A 229 8.53 -20.48 -9.26
N LEU A 230 7.65 -21.47 -9.40
CA LEU A 230 7.99 -22.88 -9.22
C LEU A 230 9.10 -23.32 -10.20
N VAL A 231 8.96 -22.96 -11.47
CA VAL A 231 9.87 -23.37 -12.56
C VAL A 231 11.12 -22.50 -12.64
N CYS A 232 10.98 -21.17 -12.49
CA CYS A 232 12.06 -20.24 -12.82
C CYS A 232 12.86 -19.75 -11.60
N TRP A 233 12.33 -19.86 -10.37
CA TRP A 233 13.04 -19.38 -9.19
C TRP A 233 13.83 -20.51 -8.53
N THR A 234 15.03 -20.19 -8.05
CA THR A 234 15.82 -21.07 -7.20
C THR A 234 15.51 -20.77 -5.73
N GLU A 235 15.56 -21.81 -4.90
CA GLU A 235 15.43 -21.62 -3.45
C GLU A 235 16.64 -20.84 -2.93
N ASN A 236 16.37 -19.82 -2.13
CA ASN A 236 17.39 -19.07 -1.41
C ASN A 236 16.97 -18.93 0.05
N TYR A 237 17.98 -18.91 0.91
CA TYR A 237 17.83 -18.79 2.35
C TYR A 237 18.48 -17.48 2.77
N GLY A 238 17.93 -16.83 3.80
CA GLY A 238 18.66 -15.76 4.46
C GLY A 238 19.97 -16.32 5.01
N ASP A 239 21.05 -15.53 5.04
CA ASP A 239 22.33 -15.97 5.59
C ASP A 239 22.19 -16.33 7.08
N SER A 240 21.96 -17.62 7.36
CA SER A 240 21.97 -18.21 8.70
C SER A 240 23.35 -18.16 9.36
N HIS A 241 24.38 -17.66 8.65
CA HIS A 241 25.79 -17.68 9.05
C HIS A 241 26.38 -16.32 9.48
N SER A 242 25.54 -15.30 9.69
CA SER A 242 25.91 -14.13 10.51
C SER A 242 25.01 -14.04 11.75
N SER A 243 24.90 -15.14 12.48
CA SER A 243 24.53 -15.14 13.90
C SER A 243 25.68 -14.58 14.75
N SER A 244 26.17 -13.41 14.38
CA SER A 244 27.04 -12.61 15.23
C SER A 244 26.16 -11.70 16.06
N GLU A 245 26.15 -12.02 17.34
CA GLU A 245 25.70 -11.21 18.47
C GLU A 245 24.19 -11.20 18.77
N SER A 246 23.84 -12.12 19.67
CA SER A 246 23.09 -11.80 20.88
C SER A 246 23.07 -10.31 21.21
N SER A 247 21.99 -9.62 20.87
CA SER A 247 21.58 -8.46 21.66
C SER A 247 20.55 -8.93 22.68
N THR A 248 21.03 -9.08 23.92
CA THR A 248 20.24 -8.73 25.10
C THR A 248 19.24 -7.63 24.76
N PRO A 249 17.97 -7.68 25.23
CA PRO A 249 17.02 -6.61 24.94
C PRO A 249 17.62 -5.31 25.49
N PRO A 250 17.97 -4.30 24.66
CA PRO A 250 18.36 -3.05 25.24
C PRO A 250 17.08 -2.49 25.85
N LYS A 251 17.05 -2.44 27.18
CA LYS A 251 16.07 -1.64 27.94
C LYS A 251 16.05 -0.19 27.42
N ASP A 252 17.11 0.21 26.73
CA ASP A 252 17.27 1.47 26.02
C ASP A 252 16.29 1.67 24.85
N ALA A 253 15.87 0.65 24.09
CA ALA A 253 14.95 0.89 22.97
C ALA A 253 13.56 1.36 23.43
N LEU A 254 13.05 0.76 24.52
CA LEU A 254 11.80 1.20 25.15
C LEU A 254 11.97 2.57 25.81
N LYS A 255 13.09 2.78 26.50
CA LYS A 255 13.38 4.06 27.15
C LYS A 255 13.51 5.19 26.12
N THR A 256 14.25 4.99 25.04
CA THR A 256 14.41 5.94 23.93
C THR A 256 13.08 6.23 23.24
N PHE A 257 12.25 5.20 23.01
CA PHE A 257 10.91 5.38 22.43
C PHE A 257 10.02 6.30 23.28
N PHE A 258 10.02 6.13 24.61
CA PHE A 258 9.22 6.98 25.51
C PHE A 258 9.88 8.31 25.89
N THR A 259 11.19 8.45 25.68
CA THR A 259 11.93 9.68 26.05
C THR A 259 12.00 10.67 24.90
N ASP A 260 12.09 10.18 23.65
CA ASP A 260 12.20 11.06 22.49
C ASP A 260 10.83 11.55 22.02
N LYS A 261 10.56 12.83 22.29
CA LYS A 261 9.33 13.52 21.89
C LYS A 261 9.12 13.53 20.37
N ARG A 262 10.19 13.50 19.56
CA ARG A 262 10.10 13.46 18.09
C ARG A 262 9.61 12.11 17.60
N ILE A 263 10.13 11.02 18.20
CA ILE A 263 9.69 9.65 17.89
C ILE A 263 8.24 9.45 18.33
N LEU A 264 7.85 9.94 19.51
CA LEU A 264 6.46 9.87 19.98
C LEU A 264 5.51 10.68 19.09
N THR A 265 5.91 11.89 18.67
CA THR A 265 5.10 12.72 17.77
C THR A 265 4.95 12.07 16.40
N LEU A 266 6.03 11.48 15.86
CA LEU A 266 5.98 10.71 14.62
C LEU A 266 5.10 9.45 14.76
N CYS A 267 5.14 8.77 15.91
CA CYS A 267 4.27 7.64 16.21
C CYS A 267 2.81 8.03 16.20
N LEU A 268 2.47 9.11 16.91
CA LEU A 268 1.11 9.62 16.96
C LEU A 268 0.61 10.03 15.57
N ALA A 269 1.46 10.71 14.81
CA ALA A 269 1.15 11.15 13.46
C ALA A 269 0.94 9.98 12.49
N SER A 270 1.83 8.98 12.52
CA SER A 270 1.65 7.76 11.73
C SER A 270 0.40 6.98 12.16
N CYS A 271 0.13 6.86 13.46
CA CYS A 271 -1.05 6.18 13.97
C CYS A 271 -2.35 6.81 13.45
N PHE A 272 -2.49 8.13 13.55
CA PHE A 272 -3.71 8.81 13.13
C PHE A 272 -3.84 8.94 11.62
N PHE A 273 -2.76 9.19 10.88
CA PHE A 273 -2.83 9.28 9.42
C PHE A 273 -3.02 7.91 8.77
N GLU A 274 -2.17 6.93 9.08
CA GLU A 274 -2.30 5.57 8.54
C GLU A 274 -3.61 4.93 9.02
N GLY A 275 -4.01 5.20 10.27
CA GLY A 275 -5.29 4.75 10.81
C GLY A 275 -6.49 5.32 10.05
N SER A 276 -6.47 6.63 9.76
CA SER A 276 -7.50 7.29 8.95
C SER A 276 -7.53 6.73 7.52
N MET A 277 -6.38 6.41 6.94
CA MET A 277 -6.28 5.76 5.62
C MET A 277 -6.92 4.36 5.63
N TYR A 278 -6.65 3.53 6.63
CA TYR A 278 -7.29 2.20 6.72
C TYR A 278 -8.80 2.28 6.93
N LEU A 279 -9.28 3.22 7.73
CA LEU A 279 -10.71 3.48 7.88
C LEU A 279 -11.32 3.99 6.58
N PHE A 280 -10.61 4.88 5.88
CA PHE A 280 -11.02 5.37 4.56
C PHE A 280 -11.22 4.21 3.57
N VAL A 281 -10.30 3.24 3.49
CA VAL A 281 -10.41 2.05 2.61
C VAL A 281 -11.70 1.26 2.86
N PHE A 282 -12.22 1.25 4.09
CA PHE A 282 -13.50 0.64 4.40
C PHE A 282 -14.70 1.54 4.03
N PHE A 283 -14.63 2.84 4.35
CA PHE A 283 -15.78 3.75 4.29
C PHE A 283 -15.98 4.49 2.97
N TRP A 284 -15.00 4.52 2.06
CA TRP A 284 -15.14 5.28 0.81
C TRP A 284 -16.29 4.77 -0.07
N THR A 285 -16.47 3.45 -0.19
CA THR A 285 -17.56 2.85 -0.98
C THR A 285 -18.94 3.21 -0.43
N PRO A 286 -19.25 2.99 0.86
CA PRO A 286 -20.54 3.41 1.41
C PRO A 286 -20.70 4.94 1.44
N ALA A 287 -19.61 5.72 1.56
CA ALA A 287 -19.68 7.19 1.49
C ALA A 287 -20.18 7.67 0.12
N LEU A 288 -19.58 7.18 -0.97
CA LEU A 288 -19.99 7.56 -2.33
C LEU A 288 -21.38 7.06 -2.67
N LYS A 289 -21.74 5.83 -2.27
CA LYS A 289 -23.12 5.32 -2.44
C LYS A 289 -24.17 6.17 -1.72
N ALA A 290 -23.84 6.68 -0.54
CA ALA A 290 -24.75 7.55 0.20
C ALA A 290 -24.87 8.97 -0.41
N ALA A 291 -23.83 9.47 -1.07
CA ALA A 291 -23.91 10.72 -1.83
C ALA A 291 -24.72 10.53 -3.13
N GLN A 292 -24.54 9.37 -3.79
CA GLN A 292 -25.21 9.02 -5.04
C GLN A 292 -26.70 8.67 -4.85
N SER A 293 -27.10 8.05 -3.74
CA SER A 293 -28.52 7.79 -3.45
C SER A 293 -29.35 9.08 -3.36
N LEU A 294 -28.70 10.21 -3.06
CA LEU A 294 -29.30 11.53 -3.10
C LEU A 294 -29.48 12.06 -4.54
N ALA A 295 -28.64 11.61 -5.48
CA ALA A 295 -28.58 12.06 -6.87
C ALA A 295 -29.36 11.19 -7.89
N LYS A 296 -29.85 10.00 -7.49
CA LYS A 296 -30.62 9.04 -8.35
C LYS A 296 -29.89 8.58 -9.63
N SER A 297 -28.57 8.43 -9.58
CA SER A 297 -27.72 8.00 -10.70
C SER A 297 -27.62 6.46 -10.85
N PRO A 298 -27.18 5.93 -12.01
CA PRO A 298 -26.90 4.50 -12.21
C PRO A 298 -25.77 3.98 -11.30
N GLU A 299 -25.60 2.65 -11.21
CA GLU A 299 -24.58 2.00 -10.36
C GLU A 299 -23.18 2.61 -10.52
N LEU A 300 -22.50 2.80 -9.39
CA LEU A 300 -21.18 3.45 -9.35
C LEU A 300 -20.11 2.53 -9.95
N PRO A 301 -19.27 3.04 -10.89
CA PRO A 301 -18.15 2.29 -11.45
C PRO A 301 -16.98 2.23 -10.45
N LEU A 302 -17.08 1.34 -9.47
CA LEU A 302 -16.15 1.22 -8.34
C LEU A 302 -14.70 1.02 -8.79
N GLY A 303 -14.46 0.25 -9.85
CA GLY A 303 -13.12 0.01 -10.38
C GLY A 303 -12.50 1.25 -11.02
N MET A 304 -13.30 2.08 -11.71
CA MET A 304 -12.82 3.36 -12.27
C MET A 304 -12.54 4.40 -11.19
N ILE A 305 -13.40 4.47 -10.15
CA ILE A 305 -13.17 5.34 -9.00
C ILE A 305 -11.86 4.96 -8.30
N PHE A 306 -11.64 3.65 -8.08
CA PHE A 306 -10.41 3.15 -7.50
C PHE A 306 -9.18 3.45 -8.37
N ALA A 307 -9.30 3.33 -9.70
CA ALA A 307 -8.23 3.68 -10.62
C ALA A 307 -7.87 5.19 -10.54
N CYS A 308 -8.86 6.07 -10.33
CA CYS A 308 -8.63 7.49 -10.07
C CYS A 308 -7.92 7.74 -8.73
N PHE A 309 -8.27 6.99 -7.68
CA PHE A 309 -7.57 7.06 -6.39
C PHE A 309 -6.10 6.66 -6.54
N MET A 310 -5.81 5.54 -7.21
CA MET A 310 -4.43 5.11 -7.49
C MET A 310 -3.68 6.09 -8.39
N GLY A 311 -4.36 6.68 -9.37
CA GLY A 311 -3.82 7.80 -10.16
C GLY A 311 -3.46 9.01 -9.29
N SER A 312 -4.29 9.33 -8.30
CA SER A 312 -4.06 10.43 -7.36
C SER A 312 -2.88 10.14 -6.42
N VAL A 313 -2.74 8.91 -5.91
CA VAL A 313 -1.58 8.46 -5.13
C VAL A 313 -0.28 8.62 -5.94
N MET A 314 -0.30 8.20 -7.21
CA MET A 314 0.84 8.37 -8.12
C MET A 314 1.15 9.86 -8.36
N ALA A 315 0.14 10.69 -8.61
CA ALA A 315 0.31 12.14 -8.77
C ALA A 315 0.95 12.77 -7.52
N GLY A 316 0.51 12.38 -6.33
CA GLY A 316 1.07 12.83 -5.06
C GLY A 316 2.55 12.44 -4.91
N SER A 317 2.90 11.19 -5.21
CA SER A 317 4.28 10.70 -5.15
C SER A 317 5.20 11.46 -6.12
N LEU A 318 4.70 11.75 -7.33
CA LEU A 318 5.42 12.57 -8.31
C LEU A 318 5.56 14.02 -7.84
N ALA A 319 4.52 14.59 -7.24
CA ALA A 319 4.57 15.93 -6.66
C ALA A 319 5.62 16.04 -5.55
N PHE A 320 5.72 15.03 -4.67
CA PHE A 320 6.78 14.95 -3.65
C PHE A 320 8.18 15.04 -4.25
N ASN A 321 8.47 14.24 -5.28
CA ASN A 321 9.78 14.24 -5.95
C ASN A 321 10.14 15.61 -6.55
N LEU A 322 9.16 16.35 -7.05
CA LEU A 322 9.38 17.70 -7.56
C LEU A 322 9.60 18.71 -6.43
N LEU A 323 8.68 18.76 -5.47
CA LEU A 323 8.65 19.78 -4.42
C LEU A 323 9.81 19.64 -3.43
N VAL A 324 10.11 18.42 -3.02
CA VAL A 324 11.11 18.12 -2.01
C VAL A 324 12.43 17.77 -2.68
N SER A 325 12.50 16.66 -3.42
CA SER A 325 13.79 16.16 -3.91
C SER A 325 14.45 17.09 -4.93
N LYS A 326 13.68 17.62 -5.90
CA LYS A 326 14.23 18.40 -7.01
C LYS A 326 14.35 19.89 -6.69
N TYR A 327 13.24 20.54 -6.36
CA TYR A 327 13.22 21.99 -6.15
C TYR A 327 13.54 22.39 -4.71
N GLN A 328 13.58 21.43 -3.76
CA GLN A 328 13.87 21.67 -2.34
C GLN A 328 13.08 22.85 -1.75
N LEU A 329 11.83 23.04 -2.22
CA LEU A 329 10.99 24.19 -1.88
C LEU A 329 10.46 24.10 -0.45
N ILE A 330 10.32 22.88 0.07
CA ILE A 330 9.65 22.60 1.34
C ILE A 330 10.42 21.51 2.10
N SER A 331 10.68 21.75 3.39
CA SER A 331 11.22 20.74 4.31
C SER A 331 10.24 19.56 4.48
N HIS A 332 10.76 18.34 4.63
CA HIS A 332 9.96 17.13 4.84
C HIS A 332 8.97 17.26 6.00
N ALA A 333 9.36 17.94 7.09
CA ALA A 333 8.50 18.14 8.25
C ALA A 333 7.32 19.08 7.94
N ARG A 334 7.58 20.20 7.26
CA ARG A 334 6.55 21.15 6.85
C ARG A 334 5.60 20.54 5.82
N LEU A 335 6.11 19.69 4.92
CA LEU A 335 5.27 18.96 3.99
C LEU A 335 4.29 18.02 4.72
N LEU A 336 4.73 17.30 5.75
CA LEU A 336 3.82 16.45 6.55
C LEU A 336 2.74 17.26 7.27
N THR A 337 3.08 18.42 7.83
CA THR A 337 2.09 19.33 8.43
C THR A 337 1.02 19.74 7.41
N ILE A 338 1.44 20.08 6.18
CA ILE A 338 0.53 20.41 5.07
C ILE A 338 -0.34 19.20 4.72
N ILE A 339 0.27 18.01 4.55
CA ILE A 339 -0.43 16.76 4.26
C ILE A 339 -1.52 16.47 5.29
N PHE A 340 -1.22 16.63 6.59
CA PHE A 340 -2.21 16.39 7.65
C PHE A 340 -3.36 17.40 7.62
N ALA A 341 -3.06 18.68 7.35
CA ALA A 341 -4.07 19.73 7.24
C ALA A 341 -4.96 19.54 6.00
N THR A 342 -4.37 19.20 4.85
CA THR A 342 -5.10 18.96 3.60
C THR A 342 -5.94 17.69 3.69
N ALA A 343 -5.40 16.60 4.25
CA ALA A 343 -6.13 15.36 4.47
C ALA A 343 -7.29 15.52 5.47
N SER A 344 -7.09 16.30 6.54
CA SER A 344 -8.16 16.67 7.46
C SER A 344 -9.28 17.43 6.74
N SER A 345 -8.92 18.44 5.95
CA SER A 345 -9.87 19.29 5.22
C SER A 345 -10.67 18.46 4.21
N SER A 346 -10.02 17.56 3.47
CA SER A 346 -10.71 16.67 2.53
C SER A 346 -11.71 15.75 3.22
N LEU A 347 -11.38 15.18 4.37
CA LEU A 347 -12.31 14.33 5.13
C LEU A 347 -13.47 15.13 5.75
N LEU A 348 -13.25 16.41 6.09
CA LEU A 348 -14.30 17.27 6.61
C LEU A 348 -15.29 17.69 5.51
N ILE A 349 -14.79 18.01 4.32
CA ILE A 349 -15.62 18.41 3.17
C ILE A 349 -16.63 17.31 2.82
N THR A 350 -16.26 16.03 2.89
CA THR A 350 -17.18 14.93 2.58
C THR A 350 -18.33 14.76 3.59
N VAL A 351 -18.17 15.31 4.80
CA VAL A 351 -19.23 15.32 5.82
C VAL A 351 -20.16 16.51 5.62
N VAL A 352 -19.61 17.67 5.26
CA VAL A 352 -20.36 18.93 5.09
C VAL A 352 -21.09 18.97 3.74
N VAL A 353 -20.40 18.59 2.67
CA VAL A 353 -20.90 18.65 1.29
C VAL A 353 -21.35 17.26 0.87
N LYS A 354 -22.66 17.05 0.84
CA LYS A 354 -23.30 15.78 0.43
C LYS A 354 -23.52 15.70 -1.07
N ASP A 355 -22.50 16.05 -1.83
CA ASP A 355 -22.50 16.00 -3.29
C ASP A 355 -21.51 14.92 -3.78
N GLU A 356 -21.90 14.17 -4.82
CA GLU A 356 -21.11 13.06 -5.36
C GLU A 356 -19.75 13.53 -5.90
N ALA A 357 -19.73 14.63 -6.67
CA ALA A 357 -18.52 15.13 -7.30
C ALA A 357 -17.55 15.72 -6.26
N TRP A 358 -18.05 16.49 -5.30
CA TRP A 358 -17.24 17.04 -4.21
C TRP A 358 -16.68 15.94 -3.30
N THR A 359 -17.48 14.90 -3.00
CA THR A 359 -17.03 13.76 -2.20
C THR A 359 -15.92 13.00 -2.93
N PHE A 360 -16.11 12.73 -4.23
CA PHE A 360 -15.11 12.06 -5.06
C PHE A 360 -13.79 12.82 -5.13
N TRP A 361 -13.81 14.12 -5.48
CA TRP A 361 -12.60 14.92 -5.57
C TRP A 361 -11.90 15.09 -4.21
N SER A 362 -12.67 15.18 -3.12
CA SER A 362 -12.10 15.19 -1.76
C SER A 362 -11.35 13.89 -1.47
N PHE A 363 -11.89 12.75 -1.88
CA PHE A 363 -11.20 11.46 -1.77
C PHE A 363 -9.95 11.37 -2.66
N CYS A 364 -9.99 11.89 -3.88
CA CYS A 364 -8.79 12.01 -4.71
C CYS A 364 -7.71 12.89 -4.05
N VAL A 365 -8.08 14.01 -3.41
CA VAL A 365 -7.13 14.86 -2.67
C VAL A 365 -6.55 14.11 -1.46
N PHE A 366 -7.37 13.38 -0.71
CA PHE A 366 -6.92 12.54 0.39
C PHE A 366 -5.91 11.48 -0.08
N GLU A 367 -6.18 10.82 -1.21
CA GLU A 367 -5.29 9.82 -1.79
C GLU A 367 -3.99 10.43 -2.35
N ALA A 368 -4.03 11.62 -2.92
CA ALA A 368 -2.82 12.36 -3.28
C ALA A 368 -1.96 12.69 -2.04
N CYS A 369 -2.60 12.99 -0.90
CA CYS A 369 -1.93 13.17 0.38
C CYS A 369 -1.25 11.87 0.85
N VAL A 370 -1.90 10.71 0.69
CA VAL A 370 -1.32 9.39 0.99
C VAL A 370 -0.08 9.13 0.13
N GLY A 371 -0.12 9.47 -1.17
CA GLY A 371 1.03 9.37 -2.07
C GLY A 371 2.24 10.20 -1.63
N MET A 372 2.02 11.42 -1.14
CA MET A 372 3.09 12.27 -0.60
C MET A 372 3.57 11.84 0.80
N TYR A 373 2.71 11.18 1.58
CA TYR A 373 2.98 10.78 2.96
C TYR A 373 4.06 9.70 3.06
N TRP A 374 3.99 8.65 2.24
CA TRP A 374 4.90 7.49 2.35
C TRP A 374 6.38 7.86 2.19
N PRO A 375 6.78 8.61 1.15
CA PRO A 375 8.18 9.07 1.01
C PRO A 375 8.61 10.02 2.15
N SER A 376 7.71 10.91 2.57
CA SER A 376 7.98 11.91 3.61
C SER A 376 8.24 11.28 4.98
N VAL A 377 7.38 10.35 5.38
CA VAL A 377 7.52 9.60 6.63
C VAL A 377 8.68 8.61 6.56
N GLY A 378 8.93 7.97 5.42
CA GLY A 378 10.09 7.11 5.22
C GLY A 378 11.40 7.84 5.50
N TYR A 379 11.55 9.07 4.97
CA TYR A 379 12.72 9.90 5.22
C TYR A 379 12.88 10.28 6.70
N LEU A 380 11.82 10.75 7.36
CA LEU A 380 11.89 11.15 8.78
C LEU A 380 12.13 9.96 9.72
N LYS A 381 11.48 8.81 9.45
CA LYS A 381 11.73 7.58 10.20
C LYS A 381 13.19 7.14 10.05
N GLY A 382 13.77 7.25 8.84
CA GLY A 382 15.19 6.99 8.61
C GLY A 382 16.14 7.95 9.36
N ARG A 383 15.76 9.23 9.49
CA ARG A 383 16.57 10.26 10.17
C ARG A 383 16.50 10.22 11.69
N PHE A 384 15.33 9.93 12.26
CA PHE A 384 15.11 9.97 13.71
C PHE A 384 15.38 8.63 14.40
N ILE A 385 15.45 7.53 13.64
CA ILE A 385 15.59 6.19 14.21
C ILE A 385 16.88 5.55 13.72
N GLU A 386 17.80 5.34 14.66
CA GLU A 386 19.07 4.64 14.46
C GLU A 386 18.87 3.24 13.88
N ASP A 387 19.77 2.83 12.98
CA ASP A 387 19.67 1.58 12.22
C ASP A 387 19.53 0.33 13.13
N GLY A 388 20.23 0.31 14.28
CA GLY A 388 20.26 -0.85 15.19
C GLY A 388 18.95 -1.15 15.93
N ILE A 389 18.06 -0.15 16.10
CA ILE A 389 16.78 -0.30 16.82
C ILE A 389 15.55 -0.10 15.91
N ARG A 390 15.77 0.18 14.62
CA ARG A 390 14.73 0.56 13.65
C ARG A 390 13.63 -0.47 13.50
N ALA A 391 13.98 -1.75 13.30
CA ALA A 391 12.99 -2.82 13.13
C ALA A 391 12.07 -2.95 14.37
N ARG A 392 12.64 -2.80 15.57
CA ARG A 392 11.89 -2.89 16.82
C ARG A 392 10.96 -1.68 17.02
N ILE A 393 11.46 -0.47 16.77
CA ILE A 393 10.64 0.74 16.84
C ILE A 393 9.52 0.66 15.80
N TYR A 394 9.78 0.27 14.56
CA TYR A 394 8.73 0.13 13.52
C TYR A 394 7.66 -0.89 13.92
N GLY A 395 8.06 -2.02 14.50
CA GLY A 395 7.14 -3.02 15.04
C GLY A 395 6.27 -2.46 16.18
N MET A 396 6.84 -1.61 17.04
CA MET A 396 6.10 -0.93 18.11
C MET A 396 5.16 0.17 17.58
N LEU A 397 5.57 0.92 16.56
CA LEU A 397 4.76 1.96 15.92
C LEU A 397 3.45 1.39 15.34
N ARG A 398 3.46 0.13 14.91
CA ARG A 398 2.27 -0.55 14.37
C ARG A 398 1.26 -0.97 15.44
N ILE A 399 1.65 -1.13 16.71
CA ILE A 399 0.74 -1.61 17.75
C ILE A 399 -0.39 -0.59 18.01
N PRO A 400 -0.11 0.70 18.32
CA PRO A 400 -1.17 1.69 18.51
C PRO A 400 -2.06 1.85 17.29
N LEU A 401 -1.48 1.82 16.09
CA LEU A 401 -2.18 1.88 14.81
C LEU A 401 -3.17 0.73 14.65
N ASN A 402 -2.73 -0.51 14.85
CA ASN A 402 -3.59 -1.68 14.74
C ASN A 402 -4.71 -1.65 15.79
N VAL A 403 -4.40 -1.25 17.03
CA VAL A 403 -5.41 -1.09 18.09
C VAL A 403 -6.44 -0.02 17.69
N PHE A 404 -5.99 1.12 17.18
CA PHE A 404 -6.87 2.20 16.72
C PHE A 404 -7.84 1.73 15.63
N VAL A 405 -7.33 1.07 14.59
CA VAL A 405 -8.14 0.56 13.47
C VAL A 405 -9.10 -0.53 13.94
N VAL A 406 -8.64 -1.48 14.75
CA VAL A 406 -9.48 -2.55 15.30
C VAL A 406 -10.62 -1.99 16.13
N VAL A 407 -10.33 -1.07 17.06
CA VAL A 407 -11.37 -0.44 17.90
C VAL A 407 -12.37 0.33 17.04
N ALA A 408 -11.90 1.15 16.10
CA ALA A 408 -12.77 1.93 15.22
C ALA A 408 -13.65 1.06 14.32
N LEU A 409 -13.15 -0.08 13.83
CA LEU A 409 -13.95 -1.03 13.05
C LEU A 409 -14.88 -1.89 13.92
N SER A 410 -14.48 -2.25 15.14
CA SER A 410 -15.33 -2.99 16.09
C SER A 410 -16.54 -2.18 16.57
N LEU A 411 -16.42 -0.85 16.59
CA LEU A 411 -17.50 0.05 16.99
C LEU A 411 -18.45 0.43 15.83
N VAL A 412 -18.24 -0.15 14.64
CA VAL A 412 -19.07 0.14 13.45
C VAL A 412 -20.55 -0.12 13.73
N LYS A 413 -21.36 0.89 13.40
CA LYS A 413 -22.82 0.81 13.37
C LYS A 413 -23.29 1.14 11.97
N GLU A 414 -24.40 0.52 11.57
CA GLU A 414 -25.02 0.80 10.28
C GLU A 414 -25.53 2.23 10.24
N GLY A 415 -25.33 2.89 9.10
CA GLY A 415 -25.89 4.22 8.81
C GLY A 415 -24.85 5.33 8.64
N PRO A 416 -25.29 6.47 8.06
CA PRO A 416 -24.40 7.58 7.72
C PRO A 416 -23.86 8.32 8.94
N GLU A 417 -24.54 8.26 10.09
CA GLU A 417 -24.15 8.98 11.31
C GLU A 417 -22.80 8.49 11.86
N TYR A 418 -22.62 7.17 11.97
CA TYR A 418 -21.36 6.61 12.46
C TYR A 418 -20.21 6.92 11.50
N ARG A 419 -20.43 6.78 10.19
CA ARG A 419 -19.43 7.13 9.18
C ARG A 419 -19.03 8.60 9.25
N ASN A 420 -20.00 9.50 9.37
CA ASN A 420 -19.72 10.93 9.49
C ASN A 420 -18.96 11.24 10.79
N LEU A 421 -19.32 10.58 11.89
CA LEU A 421 -18.57 10.68 13.15
C LEU A 421 -17.12 10.20 13.00
N VAL A 422 -16.89 9.10 12.29
CA VAL A 422 -15.54 8.59 12.00
C VAL A 422 -14.75 9.61 11.19
N PHE A 423 -15.29 10.14 10.09
CA PHE A 423 -14.60 11.15 9.28
C PHE A 423 -14.34 12.45 10.05
N MET A 424 -15.29 12.91 10.88
CA MET A 424 -15.07 14.06 11.77
C MET A 424 -13.99 13.79 12.81
N THR A 425 -13.97 12.60 13.41
CA THR A 425 -12.98 12.21 14.41
C THR A 425 -11.59 12.12 13.77
N CYS A 426 -11.46 11.44 12.63
CA CYS A 426 -10.23 11.40 11.84
C CYS A 426 -9.76 12.80 11.45
N SER A 427 -10.66 13.66 10.97
CA SER A 427 -10.34 15.03 10.61
C SER A 427 -9.82 15.83 11.83
N GLY A 428 -10.49 15.75 12.99
CA GLY A 428 -10.06 16.42 14.22
C GLY A 428 -8.72 15.91 14.75
N LEU A 429 -8.48 14.59 14.71
CA LEU A 429 -7.21 13.99 15.08
C LEU A 429 -6.08 14.43 14.14
N LEU A 430 -6.35 14.55 12.83
CA LEU A 430 -5.39 15.02 11.84
C LEU A 430 -5.03 16.50 12.01
N VAL A 431 -6.00 17.39 12.29
CA VAL A 431 -5.70 18.80 12.63
C VAL A 431 -4.84 18.88 13.89
N SER A 432 -5.23 18.14 14.92
CA SER A 432 -4.50 18.11 16.21
C SER A 432 -3.06 17.64 15.99
N THR A 433 -2.89 16.60 15.17
CA THR A 433 -1.58 16.09 14.75
C THR A 433 -0.78 17.14 13.99
N SER A 434 -1.40 17.84 13.03
CA SER A 434 -0.75 18.90 12.26
C SER A 434 -0.18 19.99 13.18
N GLY A 435 -0.96 20.43 14.17
CA GLY A 435 -0.53 21.42 15.17
C GLY A 435 0.61 20.92 16.07
N ILE A 436 0.50 19.69 16.59
CA ILE A 436 1.55 19.07 17.43
C ILE A 436 2.83 18.86 16.60
N PHE A 437 2.71 18.36 15.37
CA PHE A 437 3.85 18.09 14.50
C PHE A 437 4.57 19.36 14.11
N HIS A 438 3.83 20.44 13.83
CA HIS A 438 4.43 21.76 13.64
C HIS A 438 5.21 22.18 14.89
N HIS A 439 4.63 22.08 16.09
CA HIS A 439 5.30 22.54 17.30
C HIS A 439 6.54 21.73 17.72
N TYR A 440 6.56 20.41 17.49
CA TYR A 440 7.64 19.53 17.97
C TYR A 440 8.65 19.08 16.90
N VAL A 441 8.31 19.24 15.62
CA VAL A 441 9.09 18.70 14.49
C VAL A 441 9.40 19.75 13.42
N SER A 442 8.72 20.91 13.36
CA SER A 442 9.15 22.00 12.47
C SER A 442 10.28 22.80 13.11
N ASP A 443 11.49 22.56 12.59
CA ASP A 443 12.75 23.27 12.85
C ASP A 443 13.11 23.55 14.32
#